data_AF-A0AA40ISI7-F1
#
_entry.id   AF-A0AA40ISI7-F1
#
_cell.length_a   1.000
_cell.length_b   1.000
_cell.length_c   1.000
_cell.angle_alpha   90.00
_cell.angle_beta   90.00
_cell.angle_gamma   90.00
#
_symmetry.space_group_name_H-M   'P 1'
#
loop_
_entity.id
_entity.type
_entity.pdbx_description
1 polymer ?
#
loop_
_entity_poly.entity_id
_entity_poly.type
_entity_poly.pdbx_seq_one_letter_code
_entity_poly.pdbx_strand_id
1 'polypeptide(L)'
;MVVLPSDHFINQEKLFVDTIKQAVEIAERRRGLITIGIKPTRPETGYGYIQMGSRIHGNIPTFKITRFTEKPNLEIAKDFLIDGNYLWNSGMFVWRADVYLREMQKYLPEMYQSLIEIYKNVGLDQEEEIINQQYELIDGISVDFGIMQKTRKAYVIKSEFQWDDIGSFSAMSRFADNCRGNSVKGKAFMEQSENCFVLGKEKLIIGFGIKDLIIVDSGDVLLVMDKNRDQEIKHLVNLLKEKHKYDEYL
;
A
#
# COMPACT_ATOMS: atom_id res chain seq x y z
N MET A 1 19.11 2.63 1.13
CA MET A 1 18.05 2.07 0.26
C MET A 1 16.74 2.70 0.69
N VAL A 2 15.99 3.21 -0.29
CA VAL A 2 14.64 3.75 -0.10
C VAL A 2 13.72 2.84 -0.91
N VAL A 3 12.76 2.22 -0.25
CA VAL A 3 11.79 1.27 -0.83
C VAL A 3 10.45 1.96 -0.87
N LEU A 4 9.92 2.16 -2.08
CA LEU A 4 8.68 2.89 -2.33
C LEU A 4 7.75 2.01 -3.17
N PRO A 5 6.49 1.82 -2.76
CA PRO A 5 5.46 1.26 -3.63
C PRO A 5 5.19 2.19 -4.81
N SER A 6 4.94 1.61 -5.99
CA SER A 6 4.77 2.34 -7.26
C SER A 6 3.35 2.82 -7.51
N ASP A 7 2.40 2.40 -6.67
CA ASP A 7 0.95 2.52 -6.84
C ASP A 7 0.28 3.45 -5.82
N HIS A 8 1.07 4.18 -5.03
CA HIS A 8 0.56 5.10 -4.01
C HIS A 8 0.29 6.50 -4.55
N PHE A 9 -0.76 7.15 -4.03
CA PHE A 9 -0.97 8.59 -4.18
C PHE A 9 -0.22 9.34 -3.08
N ILE A 10 0.54 10.38 -3.47
CA ILE A 10 1.19 11.30 -2.55
C ILE A 10 0.96 12.72 -3.06
N ASN A 11 0.49 13.59 -2.17
CA ASN A 11 0.44 15.04 -2.39
C ASN A 11 1.41 15.75 -1.44
N GLN A 12 1.75 17.00 -1.71
CA GLN A 12 2.72 17.81 -0.92
C GLN A 12 4.16 17.27 -1.01
N GLU A 13 4.68 17.20 -2.24
CA GLU A 13 5.99 16.62 -2.59
C GLU A 13 7.14 17.11 -1.69
N LYS A 14 7.21 18.40 -1.36
CA LYS A 14 8.26 18.93 -0.48
C LYS A 14 8.27 18.24 0.88
N LEU A 15 7.09 18.06 1.50
CA LEU A 15 6.98 17.42 2.81
C LEU A 15 7.35 15.93 2.72
N PHE A 16 6.98 15.26 1.62
CA PHE A 16 7.41 13.90 1.34
C PHE A 16 8.94 13.79 1.23
N VAL A 17 9.57 14.64 0.41
CA VAL A 17 11.03 14.64 0.22
C VAL A 17 11.76 14.93 1.53
N ASP A 18 11.30 15.90 2.32
CA ASP A 18 11.89 16.22 3.62
C ASP A 18 11.74 15.06 4.62
N THR A 19 10.62 14.33 4.57
CA THR A 19 10.38 13.11 5.35
C THR A 19 11.36 12.00 4.97
N ILE A 20 11.57 11.75 3.68
CA ILE A 20 12.53 10.74 3.19
C ILE A 20 13.97 11.11 3.57
N LYS A 21 14.36 12.39 3.44
CA LYS A 21 15.70 12.85 3.84
C LYS A 21 15.98 12.56 5.32
N GLN A 22 15.01 12.87 6.20
CA GLN A 22 15.15 12.54 7.62
C GLN A 22 15.21 11.02 7.84
N ALA A 23 14.42 10.23 7.12
CA ALA A 23 14.46 8.78 7.21
C ALA A 23 15.85 8.22 6.85
N VAL A 24 16.49 8.77 5.80
CA VAL A 24 17.86 8.41 5.41
C VAL A 24 18.85 8.76 6.52
N GLU A 25 18.80 9.98 7.06
CA GLU A 25 19.69 10.41 8.16
C GLU A 25 19.59 9.48 9.38
N ILE A 26 18.36 9.10 9.75
CA ILE A 26 18.11 8.20 10.88
C ILE A 26 18.59 6.78 10.58
N ALA A 27 18.36 6.27 9.37
CA ALA A 27 18.82 4.96 8.93
C ALA A 27 20.35 4.85 9.00
N GLU A 28 21.05 5.90 8.60
CA GLU A 28 22.51 5.95 8.64
C GLU A 28 23.05 6.01 10.07
N ARG A 29 22.58 6.97 10.87
CA ARG A 29 23.10 7.22 12.22
C ARG A 29 22.75 6.12 13.21
N ARG A 30 21.51 5.63 13.17
CA ARG A 30 21.01 4.65 14.16
C ARG A 30 21.09 3.21 13.67
N ARG A 31 21.41 2.97 12.38
CA ARG A 31 21.34 1.64 11.76
C ARG A 31 19.98 0.99 11.99
N GLY A 32 18.92 1.79 11.86
CA GLY A 32 17.53 1.39 12.06
C GLY A 32 16.81 1.06 10.75
N LEU A 33 15.64 0.43 10.89
CA LEU A 33 14.67 0.23 9.81
C LEU A 33 13.57 1.28 9.98
N ILE A 34 13.44 2.21 9.04
CA ILE A 34 12.53 3.34 9.17
C ILE A 34 11.33 3.06 8.27
N THR A 35 10.12 3.22 8.80
CA THR A 35 8.88 3.31 8.02
C THR A 35 8.29 4.71 8.14
N ILE A 36 7.42 5.08 7.20
CA ILE A 36 6.66 6.32 7.25
C ILE A 36 5.24 6.02 7.73
N GLY A 37 4.83 6.71 8.79
CA GLY A 37 3.52 6.53 9.41
C GLY A 37 2.59 7.68 9.08
N ILE A 38 1.36 7.36 8.64
CA ILE A 38 0.33 8.34 8.31
C ILE A 38 -0.69 8.42 9.43
N LYS A 39 -1.15 9.62 9.78
CA LYS A 39 -2.19 9.80 10.80
C LYS A 39 -3.50 9.13 10.34
N PRO A 40 -4.06 8.17 11.10
CA PRO A 40 -5.33 7.54 10.75
C PRO A 40 -6.47 8.54 10.82
N THR A 41 -7.35 8.50 9.82
CA THR A 41 -8.58 9.32 9.76
C THR A 41 -9.86 8.48 9.79
N ARG A 42 -9.72 7.16 9.65
CA ARG A 42 -10.81 6.17 9.69
C ARG A 42 -10.29 4.82 10.21
N PRO A 43 -11.14 3.91 10.69
CA PRO A 43 -10.73 2.56 11.09
C PRO A 43 -10.57 1.68 9.84
N GLU A 44 -9.52 1.92 9.06
CA GLU A 44 -9.20 1.13 7.87
C GLU A 44 -8.70 -0.25 8.26
N THR A 45 -9.27 -1.31 7.70
CA THR A 45 -8.87 -2.71 7.99
C THR A 45 -7.90 -3.25 6.95
N GLY A 46 -7.78 -2.58 5.79
CA GLY A 46 -6.83 -2.94 4.74
C GLY A 46 -5.38 -2.55 5.02
N TYR A 47 -5.13 -1.71 6.04
CA TYR A 47 -3.81 -1.15 6.33
C TYR A 47 -3.13 -1.81 7.54
N GLY A 48 -1.80 -1.76 7.56
CA GLY A 48 -1.02 -1.97 8.77
C GLY A 48 -1.10 -0.78 9.72
N TYR A 49 -1.00 -1.04 11.02
CA TYR A 49 -0.94 -0.04 12.08
C TYR A 49 0.35 -0.16 12.88
N ILE A 50 0.90 0.99 13.23
CA ILE A 50 2.16 1.15 13.93
C ILE A 50 1.87 1.88 15.25
N GLN A 51 2.13 1.21 16.37
CA GLN A 51 2.07 1.85 17.68
C GLN A 51 3.34 2.65 17.93
N MET A 52 3.18 3.96 18.15
CA MET A 52 4.30 4.83 18.50
C MET A 52 4.79 4.54 19.92
N GLY A 53 6.10 4.43 20.09
CA GLY A 53 6.78 4.29 21.36
C GLY A 53 7.46 5.60 21.78
N SER A 54 8.67 5.48 22.32
CA SER A 54 9.44 6.64 22.75
C SER A 54 9.85 7.53 21.57
N ARG A 55 9.66 8.84 21.73
CA ARG A 55 10.11 9.84 20.76
C ARG A 55 11.62 9.89 20.71
N ILE A 56 12.17 9.98 19.51
CA ILE A 56 13.59 10.26 19.28
C ILE A 56 13.77 11.65 18.67
N HIS A 57 15.00 12.18 18.76
CA HIS A 57 15.34 13.46 18.15
C HIS A 57 15.25 13.41 16.61
N GLY A 58 14.65 14.44 16.03
CA GLY A 58 14.44 14.64 14.59
C GLY A 58 13.57 15.88 14.37
N ASN A 59 13.69 16.51 13.20
CA ASN A 59 12.91 17.71 12.84
C ASN A 59 11.41 17.39 12.73
N ILE A 60 11.10 16.28 12.07
CA ILE A 60 9.77 15.69 11.98
C ILE A 60 9.60 14.69 13.13
N PRO A 61 8.45 14.64 13.83
CA PRO A 61 8.24 13.72 14.94
C PRO A 61 8.54 12.27 14.54
N THR A 62 9.50 11.65 15.24
CA THR A 62 9.93 10.27 14.99
C THR A 62 9.91 9.48 16.28
N PHE A 63 9.48 8.23 16.20
CA PHE A 63 9.27 7.36 17.35
C PHE A 63 9.91 6.01 17.11
N LYS A 64 10.36 5.36 18.18
CA LYS A 64 10.62 3.92 18.14
C LYS A 64 9.29 3.19 17.96
N ILE A 65 9.25 2.13 17.17
CA ILE A 65 8.04 1.31 17.04
C ILE A 65 7.95 0.38 18.26
N THR A 66 6.80 0.40 18.93
CA THR A 66 6.50 -0.52 20.04
C THR A 66 5.87 -1.80 19.51
N ARG A 67 4.92 -1.66 18.58
CA ARG A 67 4.16 -2.75 18.00
C ARG A 67 3.79 -2.42 16.57
N PHE A 68 3.78 -3.46 15.74
CA PHE A 68 3.27 -3.42 14.38
C PHE A 68 2.14 -4.45 14.28
N THR A 69 1.00 -4.05 13.73
CA THR A 69 -0.19 -4.90 13.58
C THR A 69 -0.68 -4.78 12.13
N GLU A 70 -0.63 -5.86 11.36
CA GLU A 70 -1.07 -5.85 9.96
C GLU A 70 -2.56 -6.20 9.86
N LYS A 71 -3.32 -5.38 9.12
CA LYS A 71 -4.73 -5.62 8.75
C LYS A 71 -5.62 -6.07 9.91
N PRO A 72 -5.77 -5.24 10.96
CA PRO A 72 -6.64 -5.58 12.08
C PRO A 72 -8.11 -5.67 11.64
N ASN A 73 -8.93 -6.36 12.44
CA ASN A 73 -10.37 -6.30 12.27
C ASN A 73 -10.90 -4.88 12.61
N LEU A 74 -12.15 -4.61 12.25
CA LEU A 74 -12.76 -3.28 12.38
C LEU A 74 -12.82 -2.79 13.83
N GLU A 75 -13.04 -3.68 14.80
CA GLU A 75 -13.11 -3.33 16.23
C GLU A 75 -11.75 -2.86 16.73
N ILE A 76 -10.70 -3.63 16.46
CA ILE A 76 -9.32 -3.28 16.81
C ILE A 76 -8.89 -1.98 16.10
N ALA A 77 -9.26 -1.78 14.84
CA ALA A 77 -8.96 -0.55 14.12
C ALA A 77 -9.62 0.68 14.77
N LYS A 78 -10.86 0.55 15.26
CA LYS A 78 -11.54 1.63 16.02
C LYS A 78 -10.81 1.93 17.32
N ASP A 79 -10.39 0.91 18.05
CA ASP A 79 -9.63 1.09 19.30
C ASP A 79 -8.32 1.83 19.04
N PHE A 80 -7.59 1.48 17.97
CA PHE A 80 -6.35 2.17 17.58
C PHE A 80 -6.55 3.66 17.29
N LEU A 81 -7.69 4.03 16.70
CA LEU A 81 -8.06 5.42 16.46
C LEU A 81 -8.34 6.16 17.76
N ILE A 82 -9.08 5.53 18.69
CA ILE A 82 -9.42 6.10 20.00
C ILE A 82 -8.16 6.30 20.84
N ASP A 83 -7.26 5.33 20.84
CA ASP A 83 -5.97 5.40 21.54
C ASP A 83 -5.12 6.59 21.06
N GLY A 84 -5.27 7.00 19.80
CA GLY A 84 -4.57 8.15 19.20
C GLY A 84 -3.05 7.99 19.07
N ASN A 85 -2.49 6.86 19.52
CA ASN A 85 -1.07 6.56 19.54
C ASN A 85 -0.64 5.60 18.40
N TYR A 86 -1.51 5.38 17.42
CA TYR A 86 -1.25 4.55 16.25
C TYR A 86 -1.17 5.39 14.97
N LEU A 87 -0.34 4.92 14.04
CA LEU A 87 -0.21 5.43 12.68
C LEU A 87 -0.51 4.33 11.68
N TRP A 88 -1.04 4.65 10.50
CA TRP A 88 -1.06 3.71 9.38
C TRP A 88 0.35 3.49 8.85
N ASN A 89 0.68 2.24 8.54
CA ASN A 89 1.89 1.90 7.80
C ASN A 89 1.69 2.25 6.32
N SER A 90 2.54 3.14 5.81
CA SER A 90 2.47 3.56 4.40
C SER A 90 3.11 2.59 3.41
N GLY A 91 3.68 1.47 3.86
CA GLY A 91 4.43 0.54 3.02
C GLY A 91 5.77 1.08 2.47
N MET A 92 6.15 2.30 2.86
CA MET A 92 7.43 2.92 2.47
C MET A 92 8.48 2.68 3.55
N PHE A 93 9.67 2.27 3.12
CA PHE A 93 10.75 1.95 4.04
C PHE A 93 12.09 2.58 3.65
N VAL A 94 12.89 2.88 4.66
CA VAL A 94 14.26 3.39 4.49
C VAL A 94 15.19 2.66 5.45
N TRP A 95 16.27 2.11 4.90
CA TRP A 95 17.30 1.43 5.68
C TRP A 95 18.62 1.35 4.90
N ARG A 96 19.68 1.00 5.64
CA ARG A 96 20.93 0.54 5.03
C ARG A 96 20.79 -0.92 4.58
N ALA A 97 21.30 -1.24 3.39
CA ALA A 97 21.22 -2.59 2.82
C ALA A 97 21.86 -3.63 3.76
N ASP A 98 23.05 -3.34 4.32
CA ASP A 98 23.75 -4.24 5.24
C ASP A 98 23.02 -4.47 6.57
N VAL A 99 22.17 -3.53 6.98
CA VAL A 99 21.36 -3.66 8.20
C VAL A 99 20.16 -4.55 7.90
N TYR A 100 19.47 -4.29 6.79
CA TYR A 100 18.33 -5.08 6.36
C TYR A 100 18.70 -6.55 6.09
N LEU A 101 19.82 -6.80 5.39
CA LEU A 101 20.33 -8.16 5.16
C LEU A 101 20.62 -8.91 6.47
N ARG A 102 21.11 -8.22 7.52
CA ARG A 102 21.32 -8.85 8.84
C ARG A 102 20.02 -9.17 9.57
N GLU A 103 19.01 -8.31 9.46
CA GLU A 103 17.68 -8.62 10.02
C GLU A 103 17.04 -9.78 9.25
N MET A 104 17.22 -9.84 7.92
CA MET A 104 16.76 -10.96 7.09
C MET A 104 17.46 -12.27 7.43
N GLN A 105 18.79 -12.28 7.55
CA GLN A 105 19.53 -13.46 8.01
C GLN A 105 19.02 -13.97 9.36
N LYS A 106 18.60 -13.07 10.25
CA LYS A 106 18.09 -13.42 11.58
C LYS A 106 16.66 -13.97 11.55
N TYR A 107 15.77 -13.37 10.78
CA TYR A 107 14.32 -13.62 10.85
C TYR A 107 13.75 -14.43 9.68
N LEU A 108 14.48 -14.50 8.58
CA LEU A 108 14.16 -15.22 7.34
C LEU A 108 15.45 -15.88 6.78
N PRO A 109 16.09 -16.80 7.54
CA PRO A 109 17.41 -17.35 7.19
C PRO A 109 17.42 -18.11 5.85
N GLU A 110 16.34 -18.82 5.51
CA GLU A 110 16.22 -19.58 4.26
C GLU A 110 16.16 -18.62 3.05
N MET A 111 15.26 -17.62 3.09
CA MET A 111 15.20 -16.57 2.08
C MET A 111 16.55 -15.83 1.94
N TYR A 112 17.22 -15.55 3.07
CA TYR A 112 18.55 -14.96 3.03
C TYR A 112 19.56 -15.83 2.28
N GLN A 113 19.57 -17.14 2.50
CA GLN A 113 20.45 -18.07 1.79
C GLN A 113 20.17 -18.08 0.29
N SER A 114 18.91 -18.16 -0.11
CA SER A 114 18.52 -18.11 -1.53
C SER A 114 18.96 -16.80 -2.19
N LEU A 115 18.78 -15.65 -1.53
CA LEU A 115 19.23 -14.36 -2.07
C LEU A 115 20.76 -14.26 -2.17
N ILE A 116 21.50 -14.85 -1.24
CA ILE A 116 22.96 -14.91 -1.31
C ILE A 116 23.40 -15.80 -2.48
N GLU A 117 22.70 -16.89 -2.75
CA GLU A 117 23.01 -17.75 -3.90
C GLU A 117 22.74 -17.06 -5.23
N ILE A 118 21.61 -16.36 -5.34
CA ILE A 118 21.33 -15.48 -6.49
C ILE A 118 22.46 -14.46 -6.66
N TYR A 119 22.83 -13.75 -5.58
CA TYR A 119 23.82 -12.69 -5.65
C TYR A 119 25.21 -13.16 -6.16
N LYS A 120 25.63 -14.38 -5.83
CA LYS A 120 26.91 -14.94 -6.33
C LYS A 120 26.93 -15.17 -7.84
N ASN A 121 25.75 -15.32 -8.45
CA ASN A 121 25.59 -15.69 -9.85
C ASN A 121 25.16 -14.52 -10.74
N VAL A 122 24.95 -13.32 -10.16
CA VAL A 122 24.64 -12.10 -10.93
C VAL A 122 25.77 -11.79 -11.92
N GLY A 123 25.41 -11.57 -13.17
CA GLY A 123 26.33 -11.27 -14.28
C GLY A 123 26.96 -12.50 -14.93
N LEU A 124 26.58 -13.72 -14.53
CA LEU A 124 27.02 -14.97 -15.15
C LEU A 124 25.98 -15.49 -16.14
N ASP A 125 26.39 -16.36 -17.07
CA ASP A 125 25.51 -16.95 -18.09
C ASP A 125 24.30 -17.70 -17.49
N GLN A 126 24.47 -18.24 -16.28
CA GLN A 126 23.45 -19.01 -15.54
C GLN A 126 22.57 -18.16 -14.61
N GLU A 127 22.69 -16.84 -14.62
CA GLU A 127 21.97 -15.94 -13.70
C GLU A 127 20.45 -16.20 -13.71
N GLU A 128 19.83 -16.26 -14.89
CA GLU A 128 18.38 -16.45 -15.04
C GLU A 128 17.91 -17.81 -14.50
N GLU A 129 18.65 -18.88 -14.81
CA GLU A 129 18.35 -20.22 -14.32
C GLU A 129 18.42 -20.28 -12.78
N ILE A 130 19.49 -19.72 -12.19
CA ILE A 130 19.66 -19.68 -10.74
C ILE A 130 18.59 -18.82 -10.07
N ILE A 131 18.23 -17.67 -10.65
CA ILE A 131 17.13 -16.85 -10.13
C ILE A 131 15.85 -17.67 -10.06
N ASN A 132 15.47 -18.35 -11.13
CA ASN A 132 14.24 -19.15 -11.19
C ASN A 132 14.26 -20.28 -10.16
N GLN A 133 15.34 -21.08 -10.12
CA GLN A 133 15.50 -22.17 -9.15
C GLN A 133 15.43 -21.69 -7.70
N GLN A 134 16.09 -20.57 -7.38
CA GLN A 134 16.10 -20.04 -6.02
C GLN A 134 14.75 -19.42 -5.65
N TYR A 135 14.04 -18.77 -6.59
CA TYR A 135 12.70 -18.23 -6.34
C TYR A 135 11.65 -19.32 -6.08
N GLU A 136 11.79 -20.51 -6.67
CA GLU A 136 10.94 -21.67 -6.37
C GLU A 136 11.07 -22.15 -4.91
N LEU A 137 12.21 -21.88 -4.26
CA LEU A 137 12.46 -22.22 -2.86
C LEU A 137 11.98 -21.15 -1.87
N ILE A 138 11.62 -19.96 -2.35
CA ILE A 138 11.26 -18.83 -1.48
C ILE A 138 9.76 -18.87 -1.17
N ASP A 139 9.43 -19.14 0.09
CA ASP A 139 8.09 -18.91 0.61
C ASP A 139 7.78 -17.41 0.62
N GLY A 140 6.84 -17.00 -0.23
CA GLY A 140 6.42 -15.60 -0.35
C GLY A 140 5.89 -15.03 0.97
N ILE A 141 6.59 -14.05 1.53
CA ILE A 141 6.20 -13.34 2.75
C ILE A 141 6.47 -11.84 2.61
N SER A 142 5.58 -11.00 3.13
CA SER A 142 5.78 -9.55 3.11
C SER A 142 6.87 -9.12 4.09
N VAL A 143 7.52 -7.99 3.80
CA VAL A 143 8.51 -7.39 4.70
C VAL A 143 7.92 -7.01 6.06
N ASP A 144 6.64 -6.62 6.08
CA ASP A 144 5.92 -6.27 7.31
C ASP A 144 5.86 -7.44 8.29
N PHE A 145 5.42 -8.62 7.81
CA PHE A 145 5.35 -9.84 8.61
C PHE A 145 6.73 -10.46 8.86
N GLY A 146 7.56 -10.53 7.83
CA GLY A 146 8.85 -11.23 7.87
C GLY A 146 9.86 -10.53 8.76
N ILE A 147 9.88 -9.20 8.75
CA ILE A 147 10.92 -8.38 9.40
C ILE A 147 10.32 -7.35 10.37
N MET A 148 9.41 -6.48 9.92
CA MET A 148 9.02 -5.29 10.69
C MET A 148 8.29 -5.62 12.00
N GLN A 149 7.45 -6.66 12.02
CA GLN A 149 6.80 -7.15 13.24
C GLN A 149 7.77 -7.79 14.25
N LYS A 150 8.94 -8.25 13.80
CA LYS A 150 9.90 -9.03 14.63
C LYS A 150 11.12 -8.21 15.06
N THR A 151 11.50 -7.20 14.30
CA THR A 151 12.69 -6.41 14.57
C THR A 151 12.51 -5.49 15.79
N ARG A 152 13.61 -5.25 16.52
CA ARG A 152 13.66 -4.27 17.62
C ARG A 152 14.31 -2.95 17.22
N LYS A 153 14.70 -2.81 15.94
CA LYS A 153 15.40 -1.65 15.38
C LYS A 153 14.50 -0.80 14.49
N ALA A 154 13.19 -0.95 14.62
CA ALA A 154 12.24 -0.21 13.80
C ALA A 154 11.88 1.16 14.40
N TYR A 155 11.77 2.14 13.52
CA TYR A 155 11.38 3.52 13.81
C TYR A 155 10.31 3.97 12.82
N VAL A 156 9.44 4.88 13.25
CA VAL A 156 8.41 5.48 12.41
C VAL A 156 8.52 6.99 12.44
N ILE A 157 8.57 7.60 11.26
CA ILE A 157 8.41 9.05 11.13
C ILE A 157 6.92 9.32 10.95
N LYS A 158 6.35 10.13 11.85
CA LYS A 158 4.96 10.56 11.75
C LYS A 158 4.89 11.67 10.70
N SER A 159 4.26 11.34 9.58
CA SER A 159 4.08 12.26 8.46
C SER A 159 2.67 12.87 8.44
N GLU A 160 2.60 14.07 7.89
CA GLU A 160 1.37 14.84 7.69
C GLU A 160 1.10 15.11 6.18
N PHE A 161 1.87 14.51 5.26
CA PHE A 161 1.55 14.61 3.84
C PHE A 161 0.31 13.77 3.50
N GLN A 162 -0.48 14.19 2.51
CA GLN A 162 -1.61 13.39 2.04
C GLN A 162 -1.10 12.15 1.32
N TRP A 163 -1.62 11.00 1.74
CA TRP A 163 -1.23 9.68 1.23
C TRP A 163 -2.45 8.77 1.15
N ASP A 164 -2.45 7.91 0.14
CA ASP A 164 -3.40 6.81 0.00
C ASP A 164 -2.76 5.69 -0.82
N ASP A 165 -3.08 4.43 -0.51
CA ASP A 165 -2.56 3.27 -1.24
C ASP A 165 -3.32 2.97 -2.54
N ILE A 166 -4.42 3.69 -2.82
CA ILE A 166 -5.28 3.51 -4.00
C ILE A 166 -5.63 2.02 -4.23
N GLY A 167 -5.91 1.29 -3.15
CA GLY A 167 -6.16 -0.15 -3.24
C GLY A 167 -7.53 -0.54 -3.82
N SER A 168 -8.44 0.42 -4.05
CA SER A 168 -9.84 0.13 -4.44
C SER A 168 -10.50 1.29 -5.20
N PHE A 169 -11.65 1.05 -5.83
CA PHE A 169 -12.40 2.13 -6.51
C PHE A 169 -12.94 3.17 -5.52
N SER A 170 -13.34 2.73 -4.33
CA SER A 170 -13.69 3.62 -3.20
C SER A 170 -12.49 4.45 -2.73
N ALA A 171 -11.26 3.98 -2.93
CA ALA A 171 -10.08 4.80 -2.72
C ALA A 171 -9.93 5.87 -3.79
N MET A 172 -10.06 5.50 -5.06
CA MET A 172 -10.02 6.45 -6.16
C MET A 172 -11.12 7.51 -6.10
N SER A 173 -12.31 7.17 -5.58
CA SER A 173 -13.42 8.13 -5.47
C SER A 173 -13.09 9.32 -4.58
N ARG A 174 -12.10 9.20 -3.67
CA ARG A 174 -11.62 10.31 -2.82
C ARG A 174 -10.89 11.40 -3.59
N PHE A 175 -10.41 11.08 -4.79
CA PHE A 175 -9.66 11.97 -5.67
C PHE A 175 -10.48 12.45 -6.89
N ALA A 176 -11.78 12.17 -6.89
CA ALA A 176 -12.70 12.56 -7.94
C ALA A 176 -13.51 13.79 -7.53
N ASP A 177 -14.05 14.49 -8.53
CA ASP A 177 -14.88 15.67 -8.30
C ASP A 177 -16.24 15.25 -7.73
N ASN A 178 -16.77 16.04 -6.79
CA ASN A 178 -18.11 15.81 -6.27
C ASN A 178 -19.16 16.42 -7.21
N CYS A 179 -20.01 15.57 -7.79
CA CYS A 179 -21.16 15.95 -8.62
C CYS A 179 -22.46 15.48 -7.97
N ARG A 180 -23.11 16.37 -7.21
CA ARG A 180 -24.41 16.12 -6.56
C ARG A 180 -24.44 14.86 -5.67
N GLY A 181 -23.36 14.63 -4.91
CA GLY A 181 -23.25 13.45 -4.04
C GLY A 181 -22.71 12.19 -4.74
N ASN A 182 -22.27 12.32 -5.99
CA ASN A 182 -21.53 11.29 -6.72
C ASN A 182 -20.07 11.72 -6.87
N SER A 183 -19.16 10.76 -6.90
CA SER A 183 -17.75 11.00 -7.20
C SER A 183 -17.52 10.75 -8.68
N VAL A 184 -17.18 11.78 -9.46
CA VAL A 184 -17.06 11.70 -10.91
C VAL A 184 -15.66 12.13 -11.35
N LYS A 185 -15.03 11.31 -12.19
CA LYS A 185 -13.81 11.65 -12.90
C LYS A 185 -13.99 11.29 -14.38
N GLY A 186 -13.94 12.30 -15.26
CA GLY A 186 -14.19 12.15 -16.69
C GLY A 186 -15.58 12.60 -17.14
N LYS A 187 -16.04 12.11 -18.30
CA LYS A 187 -17.30 12.55 -18.94
C LYS A 187 -18.51 11.80 -18.37
N ALA A 188 -19.25 12.44 -17.48
CA ALA A 188 -20.51 11.88 -16.99
C ALA A 188 -21.61 12.93 -16.79
N PHE A 189 -22.87 12.50 -16.94
CA PHE A 189 -24.07 13.25 -16.58
C PHE A 189 -24.86 12.46 -15.54
N MET A 190 -25.01 13.01 -14.34
CA MET A 190 -25.64 12.34 -13.21
C MET A 190 -26.88 13.14 -12.77
N GLU A 191 -28.05 12.53 -12.90
CA GLU A 191 -29.33 13.14 -12.58
C GLU A 191 -30.14 12.16 -11.72
N GLN A 192 -30.80 12.66 -10.67
CA GLN A 192 -31.50 11.82 -9.68
C GLN A 192 -30.69 10.62 -9.15
N SER A 193 -29.36 10.74 -9.14
CA SER A 193 -28.43 9.66 -8.79
C SER A 193 -27.60 10.03 -7.56
N GLU A 194 -27.28 9.06 -6.72
CA GLU A 194 -26.67 9.29 -5.41
C GLU A 194 -25.61 8.25 -5.04
N ASN A 195 -24.53 8.71 -4.41
CA ASN A 195 -23.44 7.87 -3.89
C ASN A 195 -22.74 6.97 -4.94
N CYS A 196 -22.86 7.27 -6.23
CA CYS A 196 -22.15 6.54 -7.27
C CYS A 196 -20.70 7.04 -7.41
N PHE A 197 -19.80 6.15 -7.83
CA PHE A 197 -18.47 6.49 -8.34
C PHE A 197 -18.43 6.25 -9.85
N VAL A 198 -18.05 7.26 -10.63
CA VAL A 198 -17.97 7.18 -12.09
C VAL A 198 -16.58 7.56 -12.55
N LEU A 199 -15.91 6.62 -13.22
CA LEU A 199 -14.64 6.83 -13.90
C LEU A 199 -14.87 6.70 -15.41
N GLY A 200 -15.07 7.83 -16.07
CA GLY A 200 -15.27 7.89 -17.52
C GLY A 200 -13.96 8.13 -18.27
N LYS A 201 -13.77 7.43 -19.40
CA LYS A 201 -12.61 7.61 -20.28
C LYS A 201 -13.04 8.08 -21.68
N GLU A 202 -13.69 7.22 -22.45
CA GLU A 202 -14.04 7.50 -23.85
C GLU A 202 -15.51 7.88 -24.00
N LYS A 203 -16.38 7.11 -23.33
CA LYS A 203 -17.84 7.23 -23.44
C LYS A 203 -18.37 8.31 -22.51
N LEU A 204 -19.48 8.93 -22.90
CA LEU A 204 -20.31 9.69 -21.97
C LEU A 204 -21.12 8.70 -21.12
N ILE A 205 -20.93 8.75 -19.80
CA ILE A 205 -21.70 7.93 -18.87
C ILE A 205 -22.92 8.74 -18.40
N ILE A 206 -24.13 8.22 -18.60
CA ILE A 206 -25.37 8.88 -18.17
C ILE A 206 -26.00 8.02 -17.06
N GLY A 207 -26.01 8.56 -15.84
CA GLY A 207 -26.70 7.98 -14.69
C GLY A 207 -28.01 8.71 -14.42
N PHE A 208 -29.12 7.98 -14.42
CA PHE A 208 -30.44 8.51 -14.09
C PHE A 208 -31.16 7.61 -13.08
N GLY A 209 -31.45 8.11 -11.88
CA GLY A 209 -32.20 7.36 -10.86
C GLY A 209 -31.42 6.22 -10.19
N ILE A 210 -30.08 6.17 -10.31
CA ILE A 210 -29.25 5.07 -9.80
C ILE A 210 -28.55 5.44 -8.49
N LYS A 211 -28.27 4.44 -7.65
CA LYS A 211 -27.60 4.62 -6.37
C LYS A 211 -26.56 3.55 -6.09
N ASP A 212 -25.53 3.91 -5.34
CA ASP A 212 -24.55 2.97 -4.77
C ASP A 212 -23.81 2.12 -5.83
N LEU A 213 -23.51 2.69 -7.00
CA LEU A 213 -22.79 1.99 -8.08
C LEU A 213 -21.38 2.52 -8.29
N ILE A 214 -20.48 1.62 -8.70
CA ILE A 214 -19.22 1.95 -9.37
C ILE A 214 -19.41 1.70 -10.86
N ILE A 215 -19.13 2.72 -11.67
CA ILE A 215 -19.17 2.65 -13.13
C ILE A 215 -17.81 3.07 -13.68
N VAL A 216 -17.13 2.18 -14.38
CA VAL A 216 -15.78 2.42 -14.91
C VAL A 216 -15.74 2.09 -16.38
N ASP A 217 -15.49 3.10 -17.21
CA ASP A 217 -15.22 2.95 -18.63
C ASP A 217 -13.71 2.94 -18.87
N SER A 218 -13.18 1.81 -19.31
CA SER A 218 -11.77 1.64 -19.66
C SER A 218 -11.49 1.69 -21.17
N GLY A 219 -12.56 1.81 -21.99
CA GLY A 219 -12.53 1.80 -23.45
C GLY A 219 -13.18 0.52 -23.99
N ASP A 220 -12.42 -0.57 -23.95
CA ASP A 220 -12.81 -1.93 -24.33
C ASP A 220 -13.70 -2.62 -23.29
N VAL A 221 -13.52 -2.30 -22.00
CA VAL A 221 -14.35 -2.83 -20.91
C VAL A 221 -15.13 -1.74 -20.18
N LEU A 222 -16.42 -2.01 -19.93
CA LEU A 222 -17.28 -1.24 -19.03
C LEU A 222 -17.60 -2.10 -17.80
N LEU A 223 -17.16 -1.66 -16.63
CA LEU A 223 -17.54 -2.27 -15.35
C LEU A 223 -18.70 -1.49 -14.73
N VAL A 224 -19.74 -2.21 -14.33
CA VAL A 224 -20.82 -1.68 -13.49
C VAL A 224 -20.99 -2.65 -12.32
N MET A 225 -20.79 -2.16 -11.10
CA MET A 225 -20.89 -3.00 -9.90
C MET A 225 -21.49 -2.25 -8.71
N ASP A 226 -22.01 -3.01 -7.75
CA ASP A 226 -22.37 -2.49 -6.45
C ASP A 226 -21.13 -1.95 -5.73
N LYS A 227 -21.19 -0.68 -5.32
CA LYS A 227 -20.11 0.02 -4.62
C LYS A 227 -19.72 -0.68 -3.32
N ASN A 228 -20.64 -1.36 -2.66
CA ASN A 228 -20.38 -2.05 -1.40
C ASN A 228 -19.57 -3.35 -1.58
N ARG A 229 -19.38 -3.82 -2.82
CA ARG A 229 -18.63 -5.04 -3.16
C ARG A 229 -17.25 -4.75 -3.75
N ASP A 230 -16.76 -3.51 -3.64
CA ASP A 230 -15.46 -3.05 -4.18
C ASP A 230 -14.28 -3.98 -3.80
N GLN A 231 -14.27 -4.51 -2.57
CA GLN A 231 -13.23 -5.44 -2.10
C GLN A 231 -13.23 -6.81 -2.81
N GLU A 232 -14.32 -7.17 -3.49
CA GLU A 232 -14.47 -8.44 -4.20
C GLU A 232 -13.94 -8.39 -5.65
N ILE A 233 -13.41 -7.25 -6.11
CA ILE A 233 -12.95 -7.08 -7.49
C ILE A 233 -11.91 -8.12 -7.90
N LYS A 234 -11.00 -8.49 -7.00
CA LYS A 234 -9.98 -9.52 -7.24
C LYS A 234 -10.62 -10.89 -7.49
N HIS A 235 -11.67 -11.21 -6.74
CA HIS A 235 -12.41 -12.44 -6.95
C HIS A 235 -13.12 -12.44 -8.31
N LEU A 236 -13.74 -11.31 -8.70
CA LEU A 236 -14.36 -11.17 -10.01
C LEU A 236 -13.35 -11.35 -11.16
N VAL A 237 -12.17 -10.75 -11.06
CA VAL A 237 -11.09 -10.90 -12.06
C VAL A 237 -10.66 -12.36 -12.18
N ASN A 238 -10.51 -13.08 -11.08
CA ASN A 238 -10.17 -14.51 -11.11
C ASN A 238 -11.27 -15.36 -11.77
N LEU A 239 -12.55 -15.08 -11.48
CA LEU A 239 -13.68 -15.75 -12.15
C LEU A 239 -13.72 -15.49 -13.66
N LEU A 240 -13.25 -14.33 -14.11
CA LEU A 240 -13.14 -14.03 -15.53
C LEU A 240 -11.97 -14.79 -16.17
N LYS A 241 -10.81 -14.89 -15.49
CA LYS A 241 -9.64 -15.67 -15.98
C LYS A 241 -9.93 -17.15 -16.17
N GLU A 242 -10.82 -17.73 -15.36
CA GLU A 242 -11.27 -19.12 -15.53
C GLU A 242 -12.13 -19.30 -16.80
N LYS A 243 -12.60 -18.22 -17.41
CA LYS A 243 -13.45 -18.21 -18.59
C LYS A 243 -12.68 -17.68 -19.79
N HIS A 244 -11.93 -18.57 -20.44
CA HIS A 244 -11.07 -18.31 -21.60
C HIS A 244 -11.62 -17.37 -22.69
N LYS A 245 -12.94 -17.28 -22.86
CA LYS A 245 -13.58 -16.33 -23.79
C LYS A 245 -13.39 -14.85 -23.42
N TYR A 246 -12.92 -14.54 -22.22
CA TYR A 246 -12.72 -13.16 -21.75
C TYR A 246 -11.24 -12.79 -21.61
N ASP A 247 -10.31 -13.66 -22.00
CA ASP A 247 -8.86 -13.46 -21.82
C ASP A 247 -8.35 -12.21 -22.56
N GLU A 248 -9.01 -11.80 -23.66
CA GLU A 248 -8.65 -10.58 -24.41
C GLU A 248 -8.99 -9.26 -23.67
N TYR A 249 -9.77 -9.32 -22.59
CA TYR A 249 -10.26 -8.17 -21.82
C TYR A 249 -9.69 -8.07 -20.39
N LEU A 250 -8.72 -8.93 -20.05
CA LEU A 250 -8.11 -9.04 -18.71
C LEU A 250 -6.66 -8.57 -18.70
#